data_AF-A0A7S2KEX2-F1
#
_entry.id   AF-A0A7S2KEX2-F1
#
_cell.length_a   1.000
_cell.length_b   1.000
_cell.length_c   1.000
_cell.angle_alpha   90.00
_cell.angle_beta   90.00
_cell.angle_gamma   90.00
#
_symmetry.space_group_name_H-M   'P 1'
#
loop_
_entity.id
_entity.type
_entity.pdbx_description
1 polymer ?
#
loop_
_entity_poly.entity_id
_entity_poly.type
_entity_poly.pdbx_seq_one_letter_code
_entity_poly.pdbx_strand_id
1 'polypeptide(L)'
;FLVLDKAPRMPDWWPVLFCFDDMHPVYIALFLLSNVAYYISSVVLLRDRRHPQLLALFTFLAALASTFYHLFQSMGMRIVAETLSYIDHGVAIAAGMYFLHKCGLPRLGTTILGFSGLSFLAFYGDFYAPLHSIWHVCSAGAIVSWANDRLVRRQRYIGRELASKRRARLSK
;
A
#
# COMPACT_ATOMS: atom_id res chain seq x y z
N PHE A 1 -16.16 -6.00 32.05
CA PHE A 1 -17.44 -5.48 31.52
C PHE A 1 -17.13 -4.41 30.49
N LEU A 2 -17.21 -4.76 29.20
CA LEU A 2 -17.18 -3.78 28.10
C LEU A 2 -18.53 -3.06 28.12
N VAL A 3 -18.53 -1.76 28.39
CA VAL A 3 -19.72 -0.91 28.29
C VAL A 3 -20.08 -0.81 26.81
N LEU A 4 -21.04 -1.61 26.37
CA LEU A 4 -21.49 -1.73 24.97
C LEU A 4 -22.31 -0.52 24.48
N ASP A 5 -22.62 0.45 25.34
CA ASP A 5 -23.54 1.55 25.00
C ASP A 5 -22.92 2.66 24.14
N LYS A 6 -21.59 2.65 23.96
CA LYS A 6 -20.91 3.54 23.01
C LYS A 6 -19.92 2.73 22.21
N ALA A 7 -20.43 1.97 21.24
CA ALA A 7 -19.58 1.43 20.19
C ALA A 7 -18.65 2.56 19.69
N PRO A 8 -17.32 2.34 19.64
CA PRO A 8 -16.40 3.37 19.18
C PRO A 8 -16.83 3.79 17.78
N ARG A 9 -17.30 5.04 17.65
CA ARG A 9 -17.64 5.62 16.35
C ARG A 9 -16.33 5.99 15.66
N MET A 10 -16.26 5.74 14.35
CA MET A 10 -15.16 6.28 13.55
C MET A 10 -15.07 7.80 13.77
N PRO A 11 -13.86 8.38 13.83
CA PRO A 11 -13.70 9.83 13.92
C PRO A 11 -14.44 10.53 12.78
N ASP A 12 -15.13 11.63 13.10
CA ASP A 12 -15.96 12.36 12.12
C ASP A 12 -15.16 12.95 10.95
N TRP A 13 -13.84 13.09 11.10
CA TRP A 13 -12.92 13.52 10.06
C TRP A 13 -12.48 12.37 9.12
N TRP A 14 -12.86 11.12 9.40
CA TRP A 14 -12.45 9.98 8.58
C TRP A 14 -13.34 9.91 7.32
N PRO A 15 -12.76 10.02 6.10
CA PRO A 15 -13.51 10.10 4.85
C PRO A 15 -14.41 8.89 4.53
N VAL A 16 -14.19 7.77 5.22
CA VAL A 16 -14.92 6.49 5.06
C VAL A 16 -16.41 6.63 5.43
N LEU A 17 -16.76 7.59 6.30
CA LEU A 17 -18.14 7.84 6.72
C LEU A 17 -19.07 8.27 5.56
N PHE A 18 -18.54 8.97 4.56
CA PHE A 18 -19.31 9.49 3.43
C PHE A 18 -19.51 8.47 2.30
N CYS A 19 -18.87 7.30 2.41
CA CYS A 19 -18.88 6.31 1.35
C CYS A 19 -20.06 5.35 1.46
N PHE A 20 -20.66 5.19 2.64
CA PHE A 20 -21.64 4.13 2.93
C PHE A 20 -23.04 4.37 2.37
N ASP A 21 -23.38 5.61 2.05
CA ASP A 21 -24.75 6.00 1.73
C ASP A 21 -25.11 5.77 0.24
N ASP A 22 -24.13 5.50 -0.63
CA ASP A 22 -24.34 5.37 -2.08
C ASP A 22 -23.58 4.19 -2.71
N MET A 23 -24.10 2.98 -2.53
CA MET A 23 -23.45 1.73 -2.98
C MET A 23 -23.96 1.27 -4.35
N HIS A 24 -23.16 1.52 -5.39
CA HIS A 24 -23.39 0.97 -6.72
C HIS A 24 -22.56 -0.31 -6.99
N PRO A 25 -23.12 -1.33 -7.67
CA PRO A 25 -22.39 -2.53 -8.10
C PRO A 25 -21.07 -2.23 -8.86
N VAL A 26 -21.04 -1.11 -9.58
CA VAL A 26 -19.85 -0.66 -10.31
C VAL A 26 -18.68 -0.32 -9.37
N TYR A 27 -18.96 0.15 -8.15
CA TYR A 27 -17.95 0.46 -7.14
C TYR A 27 -17.31 -0.80 -6.60
N ILE A 28 -18.11 -1.87 -6.41
CA ILE A 28 -17.59 -3.21 -6.06
C ILE A 28 -16.54 -3.64 -7.07
N ALA A 29 -16.88 -3.57 -8.36
CA ALA A 29 -15.98 -3.96 -9.43
C ALA A 29 -14.71 -3.10 -9.44
N LEU A 30 -14.82 -1.78 -9.31
CA LEU A 30 -13.67 -0.87 -9.28
C LEU A 30 -12.71 -1.18 -8.12
N PHE A 31 -13.23 -1.36 -6.89
CA PHE A 31 -12.39 -1.67 -5.73
C PHE A 31 -11.75 -3.05 -5.80
N LEU A 32 -12.50 -4.07 -6.22
CA LEU A 32 -11.97 -5.43 -6.33
C LEU A 32 -10.93 -5.54 -7.45
N LEU A 33 -11.21 -4.95 -8.62
CA LEU A 33 -10.29 -4.97 -9.76
C LEU A 33 -9.02 -4.17 -9.49
N SER A 34 -9.12 -3.02 -8.83
CA SER A 34 -7.94 -2.23 -8.48
C SER A 34 -7.05 -2.91 -7.43
N ASN A 35 -7.63 -3.68 -6.51
CA ASN A 35 -6.88 -4.49 -5.55
C ASN A 35 -6.04 -5.60 -6.19
N VAL A 36 -6.39 -6.07 -7.41
CA VAL A 36 -5.55 -6.99 -8.20
C VAL A 36 -4.14 -6.43 -8.38
N ALA A 37 -3.96 -5.11 -8.47
CA ALA A 37 -2.65 -4.49 -8.59
C ALA A 37 -1.72 -4.79 -7.40
N TYR A 38 -2.25 -4.87 -6.17
CA TYR A 38 -1.47 -5.25 -5.00
C TYR A 38 -1.08 -6.73 -5.04
N TYR A 39 -2.00 -7.62 -5.43
CA TYR A 39 -1.68 -9.04 -5.60
C TYR A 39 -0.60 -9.25 -6.67
N ILE A 40 -0.70 -8.57 -7.81
CA ILE A 40 0.34 -8.59 -8.85
C ILE A 40 1.67 -8.10 -8.27
N SER A 41 1.66 -7.00 -7.53
CA SER A 41 2.86 -6.44 -6.90
C SER A 41 3.51 -7.43 -5.93
N SER A 42 2.70 -8.12 -5.11
CA SER A 42 3.19 -9.19 -4.24
C SER A 42 3.85 -10.31 -5.03
N VAL A 43 3.21 -10.79 -6.12
CA VAL A 43 3.78 -11.83 -6.99
C VAL A 43 5.09 -11.37 -7.63
N VAL A 44 5.17 -10.13 -8.11
CA VAL A 44 6.40 -9.55 -8.68
C VAL A 44 7.52 -9.56 -7.63
N LEU A 45 7.24 -9.11 -6.41
CA LEU A 45 8.22 -9.11 -5.31
C LEU A 45 8.62 -10.53 -4.89
N LEU A 46 7.69 -11.48 -4.92
CA LEU A 46 7.95 -12.88 -4.59
C LEU A 46 8.85 -13.56 -5.65
N ARG A 47 8.59 -13.28 -6.94
CA ARG A 47 9.35 -13.85 -8.06
C ARG A 47 10.79 -13.35 -8.08
N ASP A 48 11.05 -12.08 -7.77
CA ASP A 48 12.41 -11.56 -7.67
C ASP A 48 13.01 -11.82 -6.28
N ARG A 49 13.73 -12.94 -6.17
CA ARG A 49 14.43 -13.42 -4.97
C ARG A 49 15.46 -12.43 -4.39
N ARG A 50 15.80 -11.34 -5.09
CA ARG A 50 16.69 -10.28 -4.57
C ARG A 50 16.00 -9.41 -3.52
N HIS A 51 14.65 -9.40 -3.50
CA HIS A 51 13.86 -8.74 -2.47
C HIS A 51 13.66 -9.64 -1.23
N PRO A 52 13.61 -9.04 -0.02
CA PRO A 52 13.17 -9.75 1.16
C PRO A 52 11.75 -10.31 0.99
N GLN A 53 11.57 -11.60 1.21
CA GLN A 53 10.30 -12.32 0.97
C GLN A 53 9.13 -11.77 1.81
N LEU A 54 9.42 -11.27 3.02
CA LEU A 54 8.42 -10.62 3.86
C LEU A 54 7.81 -9.36 3.24
N LEU A 55 8.49 -8.67 2.30
CA LEU A 55 7.86 -7.56 1.58
C LEU A 55 6.67 -8.05 0.75
N ALA A 56 6.85 -9.16 0.02
CA ALA A 56 5.79 -9.78 -0.76
C ALA A 56 4.63 -10.23 0.14
N LEU A 57 4.95 -10.85 1.29
CA LEU A 57 3.93 -11.28 2.26
C LEU A 57 3.14 -10.09 2.82
N PHE A 58 3.80 -9.03 3.27
CA PHE A 58 3.10 -7.84 3.78
C PHE A 58 2.24 -7.17 2.71
N THR A 59 2.73 -7.06 1.47
CA THR A 59 1.92 -6.56 0.35
C THR A 59 0.71 -7.46 0.09
N PHE A 60 0.85 -8.79 0.18
CA PHE A 60 -0.26 -9.73 0.03
C PHE A 60 -1.30 -9.56 1.14
N LEU A 61 -0.86 -9.48 2.40
CA LEU A 61 -1.75 -9.30 3.54
C LEU A 61 -2.50 -7.96 3.48
N ALA A 62 -1.83 -6.88 3.04
CA ALA A 62 -2.48 -5.60 2.77
C ALA A 62 -3.53 -5.72 1.67
N ALA A 63 -3.20 -6.40 0.56
CA ALA A 63 -4.16 -6.64 -0.52
C ALA A 63 -5.40 -7.42 -0.03
N LEU A 64 -5.17 -8.45 0.80
CA LEU A 64 -6.23 -9.27 1.36
C LEU A 64 -7.13 -8.48 2.31
N ALA A 65 -6.54 -7.73 3.24
CA ALA A 65 -7.28 -6.89 4.17
C ALA A 65 -8.13 -5.84 3.43
N SER A 66 -7.53 -5.14 2.45
CA SER A 66 -8.22 -4.16 1.62
C SER A 66 -9.34 -4.78 0.80
N THR A 67 -9.12 -5.98 0.24
CA THR A 67 -10.15 -6.70 -0.52
C THR A 67 -11.37 -7.00 0.34
N PHE A 68 -11.17 -7.55 1.55
CA PHE A 68 -12.28 -7.82 2.46
C PHE A 68 -12.96 -6.53 2.90
N TYR A 69 -12.19 -5.52 3.31
CA TYR A 69 -12.73 -4.22 3.70
C TYR A 69 -13.64 -3.65 2.60
N HIS A 70 -13.16 -3.53 1.37
CA HIS A 70 -13.96 -2.96 0.28
C HIS A 70 -15.12 -3.85 -0.15
N LEU A 71 -15.01 -5.18 -0.05
CA LEU A 71 -16.13 -6.08 -0.29
C LEU A 71 -17.28 -5.77 0.67
N PHE A 72 -17.02 -5.78 1.98
CA PHE A 72 -18.03 -5.50 3.01
C PHE A 72 -18.51 -4.05 3.00
N GLN A 73 -17.61 -3.10 2.71
CA GLN A 73 -17.97 -1.71 2.46
C GLN A 73 -19.03 -1.64 1.37
N SER A 74 -18.75 -2.30 0.25
CA SER A 74 -19.59 -2.24 -0.94
C SER A 74 -20.95 -2.94 -0.82
N MET A 75 -21.09 -3.83 0.16
CA MET A 75 -22.36 -4.46 0.54
C MET A 75 -23.20 -3.58 1.49
N GLY A 76 -22.72 -2.39 1.87
CA GLY A 76 -23.39 -1.51 2.84
C GLY A 76 -23.33 -2.03 4.28
N MET A 77 -22.48 -3.02 4.58
CA MET A 77 -22.36 -3.61 5.92
C MET A 77 -21.50 -2.73 6.84
N ARG A 78 -22.04 -1.57 7.23
CA ARG A 78 -21.32 -0.48 7.90
C ARG A 78 -20.45 -0.92 9.09
N ILE A 79 -21.02 -1.58 10.10
CA ILE A 79 -20.27 -1.97 11.31
C ILE A 79 -19.08 -2.90 10.98
N VAL A 80 -19.28 -3.85 10.07
CA VAL A 80 -18.25 -4.80 9.64
C VAL A 80 -17.17 -4.07 8.84
N ALA A 81 -17.58 -3.21 7.90
CA ALA A 81 -16.67 -2.42 7.09
C ALA A 81 -15.85 -1.42 7.91
N GLU A 82 -16.44 -0.75 8.91
CA GLU A 82 -15.72 0.14 9.83
C GLU A 82 -14.64 -0.64 10.59
N THR A 83 -14.98 -1.82 11.12
CA THR A 83 -14.02 -2.70 11.82
C THR A 83 -12.88 -3.14 10.89
N LEU A 84 -13.22 -3.60 9.68
CA LEU A 84 -12.24 -4.02 8.68
C LEU A 84 -11.39 -2.85 8.17
N SER A 85 -11.91 -1.62 8.16
CA SER A 85 -11.15 -0.42 7.80
C SER A 85 -9.96 -0.21 8.74
N TYR A 86 -10.15 -0.37 10.05
CA TYR A 86 -9.05 -0.30 11.01
C TYR A 86 -7.99 -1.38 10.77
N ILE A 87 -8.43 -2.60 10.45
CA ILE A 87 -7.53 -3.72 10.14
C ILE A 87 -6.75 -3.42 8.86
N ASP A 88 -7.42 -2.99 7.79
CA ASP A 88 -6.83 -2.65 6.51
C ASP A 88 -5.75 -1.58 6.65
N HIS A 89 -6.09 -0.44 7.27
CA HIS A 89 -5.14 0.65 7.50
C HIS A 89 -4.00 0.22 8.43
N GLY A 90 -4.30 -0.55 9.48
CA GLY A 90 -3.28 -1.07 10.40
C GLY A 90 -2.26 -1.96 9.69
N VAL A 91 -2.72 -2.88 8.84
CA VAL A 91 -1.87 -3.75 8.02
C VAL A 91 -1.08 -2.92 6.99
N ALA A 92 -1.71 -1.96 6.33
CA ALA A 92 -1.04 -1.07 5.37
C ALA A 92 0.07 -0.22 6.02
N ILE A 93 -0.19 0.36 7.20
CA ILE A 93 0.80 1.12 7.98
C ILE A 93 1.95 0.21 8.42
N ALA A 94 1.65 -0.99 8.95
CA ALA A 94 2.66 -1.96 9.35
C ALA A 94 3.54 -2.38 8.16
N ALA A 95 2.95 -2.64 7.00
CA ALA A 95 3.66 -2.92 5.76
C ALA A 95 4.54 -1.72 5.37
N GLY A 96 4.01 -0.50 5.39
CA GLY A 96 4.76 0.73 5.10
C GLY A 96 5.97 0.92 6.02
N MET A 97 5.82 0.70 7.33
CA MET A 97 6.93 0.74 8.29
C MET A 97 7.97 -0.34 8.00
N TYR A 98 7.55 -1.55 7.63
CA TYR A 98 8.46 -2.62 7.25
C TYR A 98 9.22 -2.31 5.95
N PHE A 99 8.56 -1.71 4.96
CA PHE A 99 9.19 -1.20 3.75
C PHE A 99 10.22 -0.12 4.08
N LEU A 100 9.88 0.85 4.94
CA LEU A 100 10.81 1.86 5.39
C LEU A 100 12.03 1.24 6.08
N HIS A 101 11.82 0.27 6.97
CA HIS A 101 12.89 -0.44 7.67
C HIS A 101 13.81 -1.24 6.71
N LYS A 102 13.26 -1.95 5.72
CA LYS A 102 14.06 -2.82 4.84
C LYS A 102 14.61 -2.14 3.60
N CYS A 103 13.89 -1.16 3.06
CA CYS A 103 14.27 -0.45 1.84
C CYS A 103 14.96 0.88 2.15
N GLY A 104 14.69 1.51 3.30
CA GLY A 104 15.08 2.90 3.57
C GLY A 104 14.18 3.89 2.82
N LEU A 105 14.56 5.17 2.78
CA LEU A 105 13.74 6.19 2.12
C LEU A 105 13.58 5.94 0.60
N PRO A 106 12.40 6.14 0.02
CA PRO A 106 12.18 6.06 -1.42
C PRO A 106 12.93 7.18 -2.16
N ARG A 107 13.26 6.96 -3.43
CA ARG A 107 13.77 8.03 -4.30
C ARG A 107 12.63 8.98 -4.65
N LEU A 108 12.99 10.20 -5.06
CA LEU A 108 12.04 11.25 -5.41
C LEU A 108 10.93 10.78 -6.38
N GLY A 109 11.26 9.99 -7.41
CA GLY A 109 10.25 9.49 -8.35
C GLY A 109 9.22 8.56 -7.70
N THR A 110 9.67 7.65 -6.83
CA THR A 110 8.79 6.76 -6.06
C THR A 110 7.96 7.54 -5.04
N THR A 111 8.57 8.54 -4.41
CA THR A 111 7.90 9.47 -3.49
C THR A 111 6.79 10.25 -4.20
N ILE A 112 7.07 10.82 -5.38
CA ILE A 112 6.07 11.51 -6.21
C ILE A 112 4.94 10.55 -6.58
N LEU A 113 5.26 9.34 -7.05
CA LEU A 113 4.23 8.35 -7.39
C LEU A 113 3.32 8.03 -6.20
N GLY A 114 3.90 7.83 -5.00
CA GLY A 114 3.15 7.60 -3.77
C GLY A 114 2.29 8.79 -3.36
N PHE A 115 2.84 10.01 -3.35
CA PHE A 115 2.10 11.21 -2.98
C PHE A 115 1.02 11.62 -4.00
N SER A 116 1.29 11.47 -5.29
CA SER A 116 0.28 11.65 -6.34
C SER A 116 -0.88 10.69 -6.12
N GLY A 117 -0.58 9.44 -5.78
CA GLY A 117 -1.61 8.50 -5.36
C GLY A 117 -2.43 9.00 -4.16
N LEU A 118 -1.77 9.45 -3.09
CA LEU A 118 -2.44 9.88 -1.85
C LEU A 118 -3.41 11.04 -2.10
N SER A 119 -3.09 11.91 -3.07
CA SER A 119 -3.95 13.04 -3.43
C SER A 119 -5.33 12.61 -3.94
N PHE A 120 -5.45 11.39 -4.50
CA PHE A 120 -6.75 10.85 -4.94
C PHE A 120 -7.70 10.49 -3.80
N LEU A 121 -7.20 10.43 -2.55
CA LEU A 121 -8.04 10.21 -1.37
C LEU A 121 -8.77 11.47 -0.89
N ALA A 122 -8.45 12.64 -1.43
CA ALA A 122 -9.07 13.91 -1.02
C ALA A 122 -10.47 14.15 -1.63
N PHE A 123 -10.94 13.26 -2.50
CA PHE A 123 -12.19 13.43 -3.25
C PHE A 123 -13.32 12.58 -2.66
N TYR A 124 -14.54 13.10 -2.73
CA TYR A 124 -15.76 12.52 -2.14
C TYR A 124 -16.88 12.38 -3.18
N GLY A 125 -17.97 11.70 -2.81
CA GLY A 125 -19.13 11.46 -3.67
C GLY A 125 -18.82 10.51 -4.82
N ASP A 126 -19.43 10.73 -5.99
CA ASP A 126 -19.36 9.85 -7.17
C ASP A 126 -17.93 9.59 -7.67
N PHE A 127 -17.00 10.51 -7.39
CA PHE A 127 -15.60 10.39 -7.78
C PHE A 127 -14.77 9.53 -6.83
N TYR A 128 -15.28 9.21 -5.64
CA TYR A 128 -14.54 8.48 -4.62
C TYR A 128 -14.08 7.11 -5.13
N ALA A 129 -14.99 6.26 -5.59
CA ALA A 129 -14.64 4.92 -6.03
C ALA A 129 -13.61 4.86 -7.19
N PRO A 130 -13.76 5.63 -8.30
CA PRO A 130 -12.77 5.60 -9.37
C PRO A 130 -11.41 6.18 -8.93
N LEU A 131 -11.38 7.29 -8.19
CA LEU A 131 -10.12 7.91 -7.76
C LEU A 131 -9.40 7.06 -6.71
N HIS A 132 -10.14 6.48 -5.77
CA HIS A 132 -9.60 5.54 -4.79
C HIS A 132 -9.07 4.26 -5.46
N SER A 133 -9.71 3.81 -6.54
CA SER A 133 -9.21 2.69 -7.34
C SER A 133 -7.90 3.04 -8.06
N ILE A 134 -7.76 4.27 -8.56
CA ILE A 134 -6.49 4.76 -9.11
C ILE A 134 -5.42 4.84 -8.02
N TRP A 135 -5.79 5.26 -6.79
CA TRP A 135 -4.91 5.24 -5.63
C TRP A 135 -4.31 3.85 -5.37
N HIS A 136 -5.10 2.78 -5.43
CA HIS A 136 -4.59 1.40 -5.30
C HIS A 136 -3.54 1.06 -6.35
N VAL A 137 -3.79 1.42 -7.62
CA VAL A 137 -2.86 1.16 -8.72
C VAL A 137 -1.56 1.96 -8.54
N CYS A 138 -1.65 3.24 -8.19
CA CYS A 138 -0.49 4.07 -7.90
C CYS A 138 0.33 3.53 -6.71
N SER A 139 -0.35 3.09 -5.64
CA SER A 139 0.26 2.52 -4.45
C SER A 139 0.99 1.20 -4.75
N ALA A 140 0.35 0.32 -5.51
CA ALA A 140 0.95 -0.92 -6.00
C ALA A 140 2.23 -0.64 -6.83
N GLY A 141 2.16 0.34 -7.75
CA GLY A 141 3.32 0.80 -8.51
C GLY A 141 4.43 1.37 -7.61
N ALA A 142 4.07 2.17 -6.61
CA ALA A 142 5.00 2.75 -5.64
C ALA A 142 5.69 1.66 -4.80
N ILE A 143 4.97 0.62 -4.39
CA ILE A 143 5.51 -0.54 -3.67
C ILE A 143 6.63 -1.22 -4.47
N VAL A 144 6.37 -1.56 -5.74
CA VAL A 144 7.36 -2.22 -6.61
C VAL A 144 8.55 -1.29 -6.87
N SER A 145 8.27 -0.01 -7.14
CA SER A 145 9.30 1.02 -7.36
C SER A 145 10.21 1.17 -6.13
N TRP A 146 9.63 1.24 -4.92
CA TRP A 146 10.37 1.36 -3.66
C TRP A 146 11.24 0.14 -3.36
N ALA A 147 10.74 -1.06 -3.65
CA ALA A 147 11.52 -2.29 -3.52
C ALA A 147 12.72 -2.31 -4.50
N ASN A 148 12.54 -1.79 -5.71
CA ASN A 148 13.61 -1.66 -6.71
C ASN A 148 14.66 -0.62 -6.33
N ASP A 149 14.26 0.48 -5.70
CA ASP A 149 15.19 1.49 -5.19
C ASP A 149 16.23 0.91 -4.24
N ARG A 150 15.81 -0.03 -3.38
CA ARG A 150 16.72 -0.78 -2.50
C ARG A 150 17.78 -1.53 -3.31
N LEU A 151 17.39 -2.22 -4.38
CA LEU A 151 18.33 -2.98 -5.22
C LEU A 151 19.32 -2.05 -5.91
N VAL A 152 18.84 -0.94 -6.47
CA VAL A 152 19.68 0.07 -7.11
C VAL A 152 20.69 0.66 -6.12
N ARG A 153 20.26 1.00 -4.89
CA ARG A 153 21.17 1.48 -3.83
C ARG A 153 22.24 0.43 -3.49
N ARG A 154 21.84 -0.82 -3.31
CA ARG A 154 22.76 -1.92 -2.99
C ARG A 154 23.80 -2.13 -4.10
N GLN A 155 23.37 -2.13 -5.36
CA GLN A 155 24.27 -2.26 -6.51
C GLN A 155 25.28 -1.10 -6.58
N ARG A 156 24.83 0.14 -6.39
CA ARG A 156 25.71 1.32 -6.36
C ARG A 156 26.74 1.23 -5.24
N TYR A 157 26.34 0.77 -4.06
CA TYR A 157 27.27 0.57 -2.94
C TYR A 157 28.34 -0.47 -3.27
N ILE A 158 27.94 -1.64 -3.74
CA ILE A 158 28.88 -2.72 -4.13
C ILE A 158 29.84 -2.25 -5.22
N GLY A 159 29.34 -1.55 -6.25
CA GLY A 159 30.17 -1.01 -7.33
C GLY A 159 31.22 -0.01 -6.83
N ARG A 160 30.86 0.88 -5.90
CA ARG A 160 31.79 1.83 -5.29
C ARG A 160 32.87 1.14 -4.46
N GLU A 161 32.48 0.14 -3.66
CA GLU A 161 33.40 -0.65 -2.84
C GLU A 161 34.42 -1.41 -3.69
N LEU A 162 33.97 -2.08 -4.76
CA LEU A 162 34.86 -2.80 -5.67
C LEU A 162 35.84 -1.86 -6.39
N ALA A 163 35.37 -0.69 -6.83
CA ALA A 163 36.22 0.31 -7.47
C ALA A 163 37.25 0.92 -6.50
N SER A 164 36.88 1.10 -5.23
CA SER A 164 37.79 1.55 -4.16
C SER A 164 38.90 0.53 -3.92
N LYS A 165 38.54 -0.75 -3.73
CA LYS A 165 39.50 -1.85 -3.52
C LYS A 165 40.45 -2.04 -4.70
N ARG A 166 39.97 -1.89 -5.95
CA ARG A 166 40.82 -1.98 -7.14
C ARG A 166 41.84 -0.85 -7.18
N ARG A 167 41.44 0.38 -6.87
CA ARG A 167 42.37 1.53 -6.81
C ARG A 167 43.45 1.34 -5.75
N ALA A 168 43.09 0.87 -4.55
CA ALA A 168 44.04 0.60 -3.47
C ALA A 168 45.05 -0.51 -3.78
N ARG A 169 44.71 -1.44 -4.69
CA ARG A 169 45.65 -2.49 -5.16
C ARG A 169 46.64 -1.97 -6.20
N LEU A 170 46.23 -1.01 -7.04
CA LEU A 170 47.08 -0.43 -8.08
C LEU A 170 48.05 0.62 -7.53
N SER A 171 47.82 1.12 -6.32
CA SER A 171 48.71 2.07 -5.63
C SER A 171 49.76 1.42 -4.75
N LYS A 172 49.88 0.09 -4.77
CA LYS A 172 50.90 -0.70 -4.07
C LYS A 172 51.85 -1.29 -5.10
#